data_AF-A0A2Z6MXX9-F1
#
_entry.id   AF-A0A2Z6MXX9-F1
#
_cell.length_a   1.000
_cell.length_b   1.000
_cell.length_c   1.000
_cell.angle_alpha   90.00
_cell.angle_beta   90.00
_cell.angle_gamma   90.00
#
_symmetry.space_group_name_H-M   'P 1'
#
loop_
_entity.id
_entity.type
_entity.pdbx_description
1 polymer ?
#
loop_
_entity_poly.entity_id
_entity_poly.type
_entity_poly.pdbx_seq_one_letter_code
_entity_poly.pdbx_strand_id
1 'polypeptide(L)'
;MYSCCGNDVISARKMFDGFEKNGSVWNAMLAAYAKVGDVCNARKLFDFMPQMDKNVISWTTLISGYTQNHNPNEAIKLFRRMQLENVKPDEIAILAVLSACADLGALHLGEWIHNYIEKHKLSKIVPIYNSLIDILAIAEIIHSCPIPMLHSVDGVNLGRQERLCGMQVWKRFRVSVLLR
;
A
#
# COMPACT_ATOMS: atom_id res chain seq x y z
N MET A 1 4.78 -3.54 -25.30
CA MET A 1 5.90 -4.48 -25.09
C MET A 1 5.50 -5.49 -24.02
N TYR A 2 4.86 -6.61 -24.38
CA TYR A 2 4.36 -7.64 -23.44
C TYR A 2 5.05 -9.02 -23.60
N SER A 3 6.24 -9.06 -24.20
CA SER A 3 7.07 -10.27 -24.29
C SER A 3 8.33 -9.99 -23.47
N CYS A 4 8.52 -10.62 -22.31
CA CYS A 4 9.35 -11.83 -22.23
C CYS A 4 8.98 -12.78 -21.06
N CYS A 5 7.92 -12.55 -20.27
CA CYS A 5 7.72 -13.33 -19.02
C CYS A 5 6.62 -14.39 -19.05
N GLY A 6 5.85 -14.51 -20.14
CA GLY A 6 4.72 -15.46 -20.22
C GLY A 6 5.12 -16.94 -20.17
N ASN A 7 6.32 -17.28 -20.65
CA ASN A 7 6.81 -18.67 -20.70
C ASN A 7 7.33 -19.18 -19.35
N ASP A 8 7.74 -18.28 -18.46
CA ASP A 8 8.32 -18.66 -17.16
C ASP A 8 7.25 -19.15 -16.18
N VAL A 9 6.04 -18.56 -16.19
CA VAL A 9 5.00 -18.92 -15.21
C VAL A 9 4.41 -20.30 -15.47
N ILE A 10 4.27 -20.71 -16.74
CA ILE A 10 3.78 -22.06 -17.08
C ILE A 10 4.81 -23.11 -16.63
N SER A 11 6.10 -22.84 -16.84
CA SER A 11 7.19 -23.70 -16.41
C SER A 11 7.29 -23.76 -14.88
N ALA A 12 7.20 -22.61 -14.22
CA ALA A 12 7.14 -22.49 -12.77
C ALA A 12 5.94 -23.23 -12.19
N ARG A 13 4.78 -23.22 -12.86
CA ARG A 13 3.59 -23.96 -12.43
C ARG A 13 3.82 -25.48 -12.46
N LYS A 14 4.41 -26.00 -13.53
CA LYS A 14 4.75 -27.42 -13.62
C LYS A 14 5.71 -27.85 -12.51
N MET A 15 6.71 -27.02 -12.21
CA MET A 15 7.63 -27.26 -11.10
C MET A 15 6.88 -27.23 -9.76
N PHE A 16 6.07 -26.20 -9.52
CA PHE A 16 5.27 -26.03 -8.31
C PHE A 16 4.36 -27.23 -8.00
N ASP A 17 3.79 -27.86 -9.03
CA ASP A 17 2.93 -29.04 -8.84
C ASP A 17 3.72 -30.31 -8.47
N GLY A 18 5.03 -30.36 -8.71
CA GLY A 18 5.93 -31.47 -8.36
C GLY A 18 6.69 -31.31 -7.04
N PHE A 19 6.65 -30.14 -6.40
CA PHE A 19 7.31 -29.88 -5.11
C PHE A 19 6.37 -30.15 -3.92
N GLU A 20 6.95 -30.55 -2.78
CA GLU A 20 6.26 -30.46 -1.49
C GLU A 20 5.93 -28.99 -1.20
N LYS A 21 4.64 -28.71 -1.00
CA LYS A 21 4.15 -27.34 -0.83
C LYS A 21 4.35 -26.90 0.61
N ASN A 22 5.09 -25.81 0.79
CA ASN A 22 5.22 -25.08 2.04
C ASN A 22 4.97 -23.58 1.79
N GLY A 23 4.80 -22.79 2.86
CA GLY A 23 4.54 -21.35 2.75
C GLY A 23 5.48 -20.59 1.79
N SER A 24 6.76 -20.96 1.71
CA SER A 24 7.72 -20.32 0.79
C SER A 24 7.47 -20.66 -0.68
N VAL A 25 7.18 -21.94 -0.99
CA VAL A 25 6.87 -22.40 -2.35
C VAL A 25 5.57 -21.75 -2.85
N TRP A 26 4.56 -21.65 -1.99
CA TRP A 26 3.33 -20.91 -2.28
C TRP A 26 3.61 -19.43 -2.57
N ASN A 27 4.38 -18.76 -1.71
CA ASN A 27 4.70 -17.34 -1.88
C ASN A 27 5.50 -17.06 -3.15
N ALA A 28 6.45 -17.94 -3.51
CA ALA A 28 7.20 -17.83 -4.75
C ALA A 28 6.28 -17.91 -5.98
N MET A 29 5.32 -18.84 -5.97
CA MET A 29 4.37 -18.98 -7.08
C MET A 29 3.37 -17.80 -7.13
N LEU A 30 2.92 -17.29 -5.98
CA LEU A 30 2.11 -16.07 -5.91
C LEU A 30 2.84 -14.87 -6.51
N ALA A 31 4.11 -14.67 -6.14
CA ALA A 31 4.94 -13.60 -6.68
C ALA A 31 5.16 -13.75 -8.20
N ALA A 32 5.35 -14.98 -8.69
CA ALA A 32 5.49 -15.26 -10.11
C ALA A 32 4.23 -14.85 -10.91
N TYR A 33 3.04 -15.23 -10.43
CA TYR A 33 1.78 -14.82 -11.06
C TYR A 33 1.58 -13.29 -11.02
N ALA A 34 1.82 -12.67 -9.85
CA ALA A 34 1.70 -11.22 -9.69
C ALA A 34 2.62 -10.43 -10.62
N LYS A 35 3.87 -10.90 -10.82
CA LYS A 35 4.87 -10.26 -11.68
C LYS A 35 4.50 -10.25 -13.16
N VAL A 36 3.78 -11.28 -13.62
CA VAL A 36 3.31 -11.37 -15.02
C VAL A 36 1.93 -10.72 -15.18
N GLY A 37 1.36 -10.19 -14.10
CA GLY A 37 0.07 -9.51 -14.09
C GLY A 37 -1.14 -10.44 -14.07
N ASP A 38 -0.93 -11.74 -13.91
CA ASP A 38 -2.00 -12.74 -13.77
C ASP A 38 -2.47 -12.81 -12.31
N VAL A 39 -2.98 -11.68 -11.82
CA VAL A 39 -3.48 -11.54 -10.44
C VAL A 39 -4.71 -12.41 -10.18
N CYS A 40 -5.45 -12.79 -11.22
CA CYS A 40 -6.57 -13.72 -11.13
C CYS A 40 -6.12 -15.12 -10.71
N ASN A 41 -5.10 -15.67 -11.37
CA ASN A 41 -4.56 -16.98 -10.96
C ASN A 41 -3.77 -16.89 -9.65
N ALA A 42 -3.09 -15.76 -9.38
CA ALA A 42 -2.50 -15.51 -8.06
C ALA A 42 -3.55 -15.60 -6.95
N ARG A 43 -4.73 -14.97 -7.14
CA ARG A 43 -5.82 -15.01 -6.16
C ARG A 43 -6.40 -16.40 -5.96
N LYS A 44 -6.65 -17.15 -7.05
CA LYS A 44 -7.09 -18.54 -6.94
C LYS A 44 -6.10 -19.37 -6.15
N LEU A 45 -4.80 -19.22 -6.45
CA LEU A 45 -3.73 -19.94 -5.76
C LEU A 45 -3.70 -19.59 -4.27
N PHE A 46 -3.84 -18.31 -3.93
CA PHE A 46 -3.94 -17.84 -2.55
C PHE A 46 -5.16 -18.43 -1.83
N ASP A 47 -6.32 -18.47 -2.48
CA ASP A 47 -7.52 -19.03 -1.87
C ASP A 47 -7.40 -20.56 -1.65
N PHE A 48 -6.67 -21.28 -2.51
CA PHE A 48 -6.32 -22.71 -2.34
C PHE A 48 -5.24 -23.00 -1.29
N MET A 49 -4.43 -22.00 -0.94
CA MET A 49 -3.34 -22.15 0.03
C MET A 49 -3.91 -22.54 1.41
N PRO A 50 -3.34 -23.56 2.08
CA PRO A 50 -3.76 -23.93 3.44
C PRO A 50 -3.63 -22.76 4.41
N GLN A 51 -4.58 -22.61 5.33
CA GLN A 51 -4.55 -21.49 6.28
C GLN A 51 -3.28 -21.47 7.14
N MET A 52 -2.70 -22.64 7.43
CA MET A 52 -1.46 -22.76 8.20
C MET A 52 -0.23 -22.22 7.45
N ASP A 53 -0.28 -22.20 6.11
CA ASP A 53 0.81 -21.68 5.28
C ASP A 53 0.65 -20.18 4.99
N LYS A 54 -0.57 -19.64 5.06
CA LYS A 54 -0.87 -18.22 4.84
C LYS A 54 -0.25 -17.36 5.95
N ASN A 55 0.77 -16.61 5.57
CA ASN A 55 1.48 -15.68 6.45
C ASN A 55 1.46 -14.26 5.88
N VAL A 56 1.98 -13.29 6.63
CA VAL A 56 2.06 -11.88 6.23
C VAL A 56 2.61 -11.72 4.81
N ILE A 57 3.66 -12.48 4.45
CA ILE A 57 4.27 -12.44 3.12
C ILE A 57 3.25 -12.77 2.03
N SER A 58 2.45 -13.84 2.19
CA SER A 58 1.43 -14.23 1.20
C SER A 58 0.41 -13.12 0.92
N TRP A 59 -0.02 -12.41 1.98
CA TRP A 59 -0.94 -11.27 1.89
C TRP A 59 -0.26 -10.07 1.23
N THR A 60 0.92 -9.71 1.69
CA THR A 60 1.70 -8.57 1.19
C THR A 60 2.03 -8.74 -0.29
N THR A 61 2.43 -9.94 -0.71
CA THR A 61 2.70 -10.27 -2.12
C THR A 61 1.47 -10.05 -2.98
N LEU A 62 0.30 -10.52 -2.54
CA LEU A 62 -0.92 -10.42 -3.33
C LEU A 62 -1.44 -8.96 -3.37
N ILE A 63 -1.43 -8.25 -2.24
CA ILE A 63 -1.81 -6.83 -2.17
C ILE A 63 -0.92 -5.99 -3.08
N SER A 64 0.40 -6.16 -2.99
CA SER A 64 1.37 -5.45 -3.85
C SER A 64 1.16 -5.79 -5.32
N GLY A 65 0.90 -7.07 -5.62
CA GLY A 65 0.58 -7.53 -6.97
C GLY A 65 -0.66 -6.85 -7.55
N TYR A 66 -1.74 -6.70 -6.76
CA TYR A 66 -2.93 -6.00 -7.22
C TYR A 66 -2.69 -4.50 -7.45
N THR A 67 -1.96 -3.83 -6.55
CA THR A 67 -1.61 -2.42 -6.72
C THR A 67 -0.78 -2.20 -7.99
N GLN A 68 0.27 -3.00 -8.20
CA GLN A 68 1.17 -2.87 -9.36
C GLN A 68 0.48 -3.17 -10.69
N ASN A 69 -0.58 -3.98 -10.69
CA ASN A 69 -1.35 -4.32 -11.88
C ASN A 69 -2.62 -3.47 -12.03
N HIS A 70 -2.61 -2.24 -11.51
CA HIS A 70 -3.68 -1.24 -11.64
C HIS A 70 -5.06 -1.73 -11.18
N ASN A 71 -5.08 -2.59 -10.17
CA ASN A 71 -6.30 -3.11 -9.54
C ASN A 71 -6.39 -2.69 -8.06
N PRO A 72 -6.34 -1.39 -7.74
CA PRO A 72 -6.24 -0.88 -6.38
C PRO A 72 -7.45 -1.23 -5.50
N ASN A 73 -8.65 -1.35 -6.09
CA ASN A 73 -9.85 -1.76 -5.36
C ASN A 73 -9.71 -3.16 -4.72
N GLU A 74 -9.11 -4.12 -5.45
CA GLU A 74 -8.90 -5.47 -4.95
C GLU A 74 -7.76 -5.52 -3.91
N ALA A 75 -6.72 -4.71 -4.08
CA ALA A 75 -5.66 -4.55 -3.07
C ALA A 75 -6.24 -4.10 -1.71
N ILE A 76 -7.14 -3.10 -1.73
CA ILE A 76 -7.77 -2.57 -0.52
C ILE A 76 -8.72 -3.59 0.12
N LYS A 77 -9.51 -4.32 -0.69
CA LYS A 77 -10.36 -5.40 -0.19
C LYS A 77 -9.54 -6.50 0.49
N LEU A 78 -8.40 -6.88 -0.09
CA LEU A 78 -7.49 -7.86 0.51
C LEU A 78 -6.88 -7.36 1.81
N PHE A 79 -6.47 -6.09 1.88
CA PHE A 79 -5.94 -5.53 3.12
C PHE A 79 -6.98 -5.49 4.24
N ARG A 80 -8.24 -5.15 3.93
CA ARG A 80 -9.34 -5.26 4.90
C ARG A 80 -9.54 -6.69 5.37
N ARG A 81 -9.51 -7.66 4.45
CA ARG A 81 -9.61 -9.09 4.79
C ARG A 81 -8.45 -9.55 5.67
N MET A 82 -7.23 -9.12 5.39
CA MET A 82 -6.03 -9.41 6.19
C MET A 82 -6.22 -8.98 7.66
N GLN A 83 -6.76 -7.77 7.87
CA GLN A 83 -7.05 -7.27 9.21
C GLN A 83 -8.20 -8.01 9.90
N LEU A 84 -9.25 -8.39 9.17
CA LEU A 84 -10.35 -9.20 9.71
C LEU A 84 -9.88 -10.60 10.14
N GLU A 85 -8.89 -11.16 9.45
CA GLU A 85 -8.23 -12.42 9.82
C GLU A 85 -7.17 -12.21 10.93
N ASN A 86 -7.11 -11.02 11.55
CA ASN A 86 -6.15 -10.63 12.59
C ASN A 86 -4.68 -10.79 12.18
N VAL A 87 -4.39 -10.77 10.88
CA VAL A 87 -3.02 -10.80 10.36
C VAL A 87 -2.50 -9.37 10.36
N LYS A 88 -1.41 -9.13 11.09
CA LYS A 88 -0.82 -7.79 11.18
C LYS A 88 -0.09 -7.47 9.86
N PRO A 89 -0.47 -6.40 9.13
CA PRO A 89 0.25 -5.95 7.95
C PRO A 89 1.66 -5.48 8.29
N ASP A 90 2.58 -5.77 7.39
CA ASP A 90 3.93 -5.21 7.41
C ASP A 90 3.96 -3.84 6.71
N GLU A 91 5.13 -3.20 6.76
CA GLU A 91 5.35 -1.89 6.16
C GLU A 91 5.08 -1.89 4.65
N ILE A 92 5.46 -2.98 3.97
CA ILE A 92 5.29 -3.15 2.53
C ILE A 92 3.80 -3.20 2.18
N ALA A 93 2.99 -3.96 2.92
CA ALA A 93 1.54 -4.01 2.71
C ALA A 93 0.90 -2.63 2.92
N ILE A 94 1.32 -1.90 3.95
CA ILE A 94 0.80 -0.56 4.22
C ILE A 94 1.13 0.39 3.06
N LEU A 95 2.38 0.40 2.59
CA LEU A 95 2.80 1.21 1.45
C LEU A 95 2.05 0.85 0.16
N ALA A 96 1.84 -0.45 -0.11
CA ALA A 96 1.12 -0.91 -1.29
C ALA A 96 -0.34 -0.45 -1.29
N VAL A 97 -0.99 -0.41 -0.13
CA VAL A 97 -2.38 0.04 -0.01
C VAL A 97 -2.47 1.56 -0.04
N LEU A 98 -1.51 2.26 0.56
CA LEU A 98 -1.39 3.72 0.41
C LEU A 98 -1.28 4.11 -1.08
N SER A 99 -0.38 3.46 -1.83
CA SER A 99 -0.29 3.66 -3.28
C SER A 99 -1.62 3.37 -3.99
N ALA A 100 -2.30 2.28 -3.63
CA ALA A 100 -3.62 1.97 -4.20
C ALA A 100 -4.68 3.04 -3.86
N CYS A 101 -4.62 3.67 -2.69
CA CYS A 101 -5.50 4.78 -2.33
C CYS A 101 -5.20 6.05 -3.12
N ALA A 102 -3.92 6.34 -3.37
CA ALA A 102 -3.49 7.43 -4.26
C ALA A 102 -4.03 7.21 -5.68
N ASP A 103 -3.87 6.01 -6.24
CA ASP A 103 -4.35 5.65 -7.58
C ASP A 103 -5.87 5.79 -7.74
N LEU A 104 -6.62 5.57 -6.66
CA LEU A 104 -8.09 5.72 -6.63
C LEU A 104 -8.57 7.13 -6.29
N GLY A 105 -7.69 8.03 -5.85
CA GLY A 105 -8.09 9.32 -5.28
C GLY A 105 -9.00 9.18 -4.04
N ALA A 106 -8.92 8.04 -3.34
CA ALA A 106 -9.87 7.69 -2.30
C ALA A 106 -9.45 8.25 -0.93
N LEU A 107 -9.70 9.55 -0.70
CA LEU A 107 -9.28 10.28 0.50
C LEU A 107 -9.77 9.63 1.82
N HIS A 108 -11.02 9.15 1.84
CA HIS A 108 -11.60 8.48 3.00
C HIS A 108 -10.83 7.21 3.41
N LEU A 109 -10.19 6.53 2.47
CA LEU A 109 -9.36 5.35 2.75
C LEU A 109 -7.99 5.78 3.28
N GLY A 110 -7.44 6.89 2.78
CA GLY A 110 -6.24 7.51 3.32
C GLY A 110 -6.37 7.86 4.81
N GLU A 111 -7.48 8.47 5.21
CA GLU A 111 -7.77 8.77 6.63
C GLU A 111 -7.85 7.51 7.49
N TRP A 112 -8.48 6.45 6.97
CA TRP A 112 -8.59 5.19 7.66
C TRP A 112 -7.23 4.51 7.87
N ILE A 113 -6.36 4.52 6.86
CA ILE A 113 -4.98 3.99 6.96
C ILE A 113 -4.13 4.86 7.88
N HIS A 114 -4.29 6.18 7.82
CA HIS A 114 -3.62 7.10 8.73
C HIS A 114 -3.92 6.77 10.20
N ASN A 115 -5.20 6.62 10.55
CA ASN A 115 -5.62 6.22 11.89
C ASN A 115 -5.04 4.86 12.30
N TYR A 116 -4.93 3.91 11.35
CA TYR A 116 -4.29 2.62 11.59
C TYR A 116 -2.80 2.79 11.94
N ILE A 117 -2.06 3.58 11.17
CA ILE A 117 -0.63 3.86 11.36
C ILE A 117 -0.38 4.53 12.71
N GLU A 118 -1.21 5.52 13.08
CA GLU A 118 -1.12 6.20 14.37
C GLU A 118 -1.39 5.25 15.54
N LYS A 119 -2.48 4.47 15.47
CA LYS A 119 -2.85 3.50 16.51
C LYS A 119 -1.76 2.47 16.76
N HIS A 120 -1.09 2.03 15.69
CA HIS A 120 0.01 1.07 15.77
C HIS A 120 1.40 1.71 15.93
N LYS A 121 1.48 3.04 16.11
CA LYS A 121 2.72 3.82 16.28
C LYS A 121 3.75 3.61 15.15
N LEU A 122 3.25 3.34 13.94
CA LEU A 122 4.05 3.09 12.74
C LEU A 122 4.48 4.40 12.05
N SER A 123 4.00 5.55 12.52
CA SER A 123 4.29 6.90 11.97
C SER A 123 5.77 7.31 12.05
N LYS A 124 6.60 6.56 12.77
CA LYS A 124 8.05 6.79 12.85
C LYS A 124 8.83 6.18 11.68
N ILE A 125 8.18 5.36 10.86
CA ILE A 125 8.79 4.71 9.70
C ILE A 125 8.76 5.71 8.54
N VAL A 126 9.93 6.22 8.16
CA VAL A 126 10.10 7.32 7.20
C VAL A 126 9.40 7.07 5.86
N PRO A 127 9.49 5.87 5.23
CA PRO A 127 8.76 5.59 3.99
C PRO A 127 7.24 5.75 4.13
N ILE A 128 6.66 5.25 5.22
CA ILE A 128 5.21 5.30 5.47
C ILE A 128 4.75 6.75 5.67
N TYR A 129 5.54 7.53 6.40
CA TYR A 129 5.25 8.95 6.64
C TYR A 129 5.31 9.78 5.35
N ASN A 130 6.30 9.55 4.48
CA ASN A 130 6.41 10.25 3.21
C ASN A 130 5.25 9.91 2.27
N SER A 131 4.90 8.63 2.13
CA SER A 131 3.75 8.21 1.32
C SER A 131 2.42 8.75 1.85
N LEU A 132 2.28 8.90 3.18
CA LEU A 132 1.14 9.58 3.78
C LEU A 132 1.08 11.06 3.39
N ILE A 133 2.20 11.78 3.42
CA ILE A 133 2.25 13.18 2.97
C ILE A 133 1.82 13.28 1.51
N ASP A 134 2.29 12.39 0.63
CA ASP A 134 1.95 12.43 -0.79
C ASP A 134 0.45 12.20 -1.02
N ILE A 135 -0.18 11.27 -0.29
CA ILE A 135 -1.62 10.99 -0.38
C ILE A 135 -2.46 12.09 0.27
N LEU A 136 -1.99 12.66 1.38
CA LEU A 136 -2.68 13.74 2.08
C LEU A 136 -2.52 15.09 1.36
N ALA A 137 -1.44 15.30 0.60
CA ALA A 137 -1.30 16.43 -0.31
C ALA A 137 -2.35 16.41 -1.44
N ILE A 138 -2.82 15.21 -1.84
CA ILE A 138 -3.98 15.06 -2.73
C ILE A 138 -5.29 15.41 -1.99
N ALA A 139 -5.36 15.17 -0.68
CA ALA A 139 -6.53 15.49 0.16
C ALA A 139 -6.71 17.00 0.45
N GLU A 140 -5.65 17.79 0.29
CA GLU A 140 -5.62 19.22 0.63
C GLU A 140 -6.49 20.12 -0.27
N ILE A 141 -7.28 19.58 -1.20
CA ILE A 141 -8.12 20.38 -2.11
C ILE A 141 -9.58 20.53 -1.67
N ILE A 142 -10.17 19.71 -0.79
CA ILE A 142 -11.64 19.74 -0.66
C ILE A 142 -12.22 20.56 0.50
N HIS A 143 -11.47 21.09 1.49
CA HIS A 143 -12.14 22.02 2.42
C HIS A 143 -11.45 23.27 2.94
N SER A 144 -10.13 23.48 2.84
CA SER A 144 -9.52 24.74 3.33
C SER A 144 -8.08 24.93 2.86
N CYS A 145 -7.83 25.29 1.60
CA CYS A 145 -6.52 25.86 1.28
C CYS A 145 -6.58 26.81 0.08
N PRO A 146 -6.36 28.13 0.26
CA PRO A 146 -6.06 29.00 -0.86
C PRO A 146 -4.59 28.72 -1.25
N ILE A 147 -4.38 27.96 -2.32
CA ILE A 147 -3.07 27.78 -2.93
C ILE A 147 -2.87 28.94 -3.93
N PRO A 148 -1.92 29.88 -3.72
CA PRO A 148 -1.42 30.70 -4.80
C PRO A 148 -0.45 29.84 -5.62
N MET A 149 -0.76 29.63 -6.90
CA MET A 149 0.09 28.94 -7.87
C MET A 149 1.51 29.52 -7.90
N LEU A 150 2.50 28.62 -7.91
CA LEU A 150 3.90 28.91 -8.26
C LEU A 150 4.03 29.14 -9.77
N HIS A 151 4.34 30.37 -10.19
CA HIS A 151 5.18 30.62 -11.35
C HIS A 151 6.61 30.83 -10.86
N SER A 152 7.42 29.79 -11.06
CA SER A 152 8.82 29.79 -11.48
C SER A 152 9.83 30.80 -10.90
N VAL A 153 10.94 30.23 -10.42
CA VAL A 153 12.32 30.76 -10.42
C VAL A 153 12.61 31.80 -9.33
N ASP A 154 13.08 31.35 -8.15
CA ASP A 154 14.50 31.40 -7.83
C ASP A 154 14.84 30.96 -6.40
N GLY A 155 15.94 30.21 -6.33
CA GLY A 155 16.99 30.26 -5.32
C GLY A 155 16.66 30.61 -3.87
N VAL A 156 16.95 29.62 -3.01
CA VAL A 156 17.59 29.81 -1.68
C VAL A 156 16.71 30.41 -0.58
N ASN A 157 15.90 29.57 0.08
CA ASN A 157 15.75 29.49 1.57
C ASN A 157 14.57 28.61 2.05
N LEU A 158 14.36 27.41 1.48
CA LEU A 158 13.26 26.51 1.88
C LEU A 158 13.47 25.74 3.20
N GLY A 159 14.62 25.86 3.88
CA GLY A 159 14.95 24.95 4.99
C GLY A 159 14.28 25.21 6.35
N ARG A 160 13.73 26.41 6.60
CA ARG A 160 13.29 26.83 7.95
C ARG A 160 11.81 27.19 8.07
N GLN A 161 11.17 27.65 6.99
CA GLN A 161 9.77 28.06 6.99
C GLN A 161 8.81 26.87 6.93
N GLU A 162 9.14 25.84 6.15
CA GLU A 162 8.29 24.65 5.94
C GLU A 162 8.10 23.82 7.23
N ARG A 163 9.16 23.74 8.06
CA ARG A 163 9.11 23.03 9.34
C ARG A 163 8.22 23.73 10.38
N LEU A 164 8.11 25.05 10.33
CA LEU A 164 7.27 25.83 11.24
C LEU A 164 5.80 25.81 10.82
N CYS A 165 5.51 25.85 9.52
CA CYS A 165 4.15 25.70 9.01
C CYS A 165 3.59 24.29 9.28
N GLY A 166 4.37 23.24 9.02
CA GLY A 166 3.96 21.85 9.30
C GLY A 166 3.66 21.60 10.78
N MET A 167 4.44 22.18 11.71
CA MET A 167 4.21 22.07 13.15
C MET A 167 2.96 22.82 13.66
N GLN A 168 2.59 23.94 13.03
CA GLN A 168 1.39 24.72 13.39
C GLN A 168 0.11 24.01 12.94
N VAL A 169 0.13 23.42 11.74
CA VAL A 169 -0.98 22.63 11.18
C VAL A 169 -1.21 21.36 12.02
N TRP A 170 -0.13 20.67 12.41
CA TRP A 170 -0.19 19.51 13.30
C TRP A 170 -0.74 19.82 14.70
N LYS A 171 -0.42 20.99 15.28
CA LYS A 171 -0.98 21.41 16.58
C LYS A 171 -2.50 21.62 16.51
N ARG A 172 -3.02 22.14 15.39
CA ARG A 172 -4.46 22.35 15.19
C ARG A 172 -5.21 21.04 14.99
N PHE A 173 -4.62 20.08 14.27
CA PHE A 173 -5.21 18.76 14.07
C PHE A 173 -5.26 17.92 15.36
N ARG A 174 -4.20 18.00 16.19
CA ARG A 174 -4.13 17.30 17.49
C ARG A 174 -5.19 17.77 18.50
N VAL A 175 -5.64 19.03 18.41
CA VAL A 175 -6.71 19.57 19.27
C VAL A 175 -8.10 19.06 18.85
N SER A 176 -8.34 18.86 17.55
CA SER A 176 -9.63 18.39 17.04
C SER A 176 -9.91 16.92 17.30
N VAL A 177 -8.87 16.08 17.37
CA VAL A 177 -8.99 14.63 17.64
C VAL A 177 -9.08 14.33 19.15
N LEU A 178 -8.59 15.20 20.03
CA LEU A 178 -8.66 15.04 21.48
C LEU A 178 -9.98 15.52 22.12
N LEU A 179 -10.91 16.06 21.32
CA LEU A 179 -12.20 16.61 21.79
C LEU A 179 -13.43 15.81 21.29
N ARG A 180 -13.25 14.55 20.89
CA ARG A 180 -14.35 13.60 20.67
C ARG A 180 -14.06 12.25 21.32
#